data_AF-A0A1V4RN51-F1
#
_entry.id   AF-A0A1V4RN51-F1
#
_cell.length_a   1.000
_cell.length_b   1.000
_cell.length_c   1.000
_cell.angle_alpha   90.00
_cell.angle_beta   90.00
_cell.angle_gamma   90.00
#
_symmetry.space_group_name_H-M   'P 1'
#
loop_
_entity.id
_entity.type
_entity.pdbx_description
1 polymer ?
#
loop_
_entity_poly.entity_id
_entity_poly.type
_entity_poly.pdbx_seq_one_letter_code
_entity_poly.pdbx_strand_id
1 'polypeptide(L)' 'TPMLIVHGEHDYRVPYTQGLQLFTALQMKGVDSKLLFFPDEDHFVRKPQNARQWWQNVHGWLGKYLQP' A
#
# COMPACT_ATOMS: atom_id res chain seq x y z
N THR A 1 6.80 -8.55 11.31
CA THR A 1 6.16 -9.05 10.08
C THR A 1 6.29 -8.02 8.99
N PRO A 2 6.63 -8.41 7.74
CA PRO A 2 6.67 -7.49 6.60
C PRO A 2 5.29 -6.85 6.33
N MET A 3 5.26 -5.62 5.81
CA MET A 3 4.00 -4.89 5.60
C MET A 3 3.90 -4.17 4.25
N LEU A 4 2.82 -4.43 3.52
CA LEU A 4 2.41 -3.65 2.34
C LEU A 4 1.34 -2.64 2.76
N ILE A 5 1.60 -1.35 2.51
CA ILE A 5 0.66 -0.24 2.73
C ILE A 5 0.12 0.20 1.38
N VAL A 6 -1.20 0.36 1.27
CA VAL A 6 -1.88 0.86 0.06
C VAL A 6 -2.74 2.06 0.45
N HIS A 7 -2.61 3.19 -0.24
CA HIS A 7 -3.35 4.41 0.10
C HIS A 7 -3.69 5.25 -1.15
N GLY A 8 -4.90 5.80 -1.19
CA GLY A 8 -5.32 6.81 -2.18
C GLY A 8 -5.22 8.24 -1.63
N GLU A 9 -4.80 9.21 -2.45
CA GLU A 9 -4.66 10.60 -2.03
C GLU A 9 -6.00 11.25 -1.65
N HIS A 10 -7.08 10.90 -2.34
CA HIS A 10 -8.42 11.44 -2.12
C HIS A 10 -9.23 10.65 -1.09
N ASP A 11 -8.56 9.86 -0.24
CA ASP A 11 -9.21 9.23 0.90
C ASP A 11 -9.46 10.26 2.02
N TYR A 12 -10.65 10.86 1.98
CA TYR A 12 -11.10 11.81 3.01
C TYR A 12 -11.62 11.14 4.28
N ARG A 13 -11.73 9.79 4.31
CA ARG A 13 -12.11 9.03 5.51
C ARG A 13 -10.87 8.72 6.35
N VAL A 14 -9.79 8.33 5.68
CA VAL A 14 -8.47 8.07 6.28
C VAL A 14 -7.42 8.84 5.47
N PRO A 15 -6.96 10.02 5.93
CA PRO A 15 -5.99 10.82 5.20
C PRO A 15 -4.71 10.03 4.87
N TYR A 16 -4.19 10.19 3.65
CA TYR A 16 -3.02 9.45 3.16
C TYR A 16 -1.75 9.64 4.01
N THR A 17 -1.68 10.76 4.75
CA THR A 17 -0.60 11.03 5.69
C THR A 17 -0.49 9.96 6.78
N GLN A 18 -1.58 9.29 7.16
CA GLN A 18 -1.53 8.18 8.11
C GLN A 18 -0.79 6.96 7.53
N GLY A 19 -0.99 6.65 6.24
CA GLY A 19 -0.24 5.62 5.54
C GLY A 19 1.26 5.96 5.44
N LEU A 20 1.58 7.23 5.18
CA LEU A 20 2.98 7.71 5.17
C LEU A 20 3.64 7.66 6.55
N GLN A 21 2.91 8.01 7.61
CA GLN A 21 3.40 7.92 9.00
C GLN A 21 3.76 6.49 9.36
N LEU A 22 2.88 5.53 9.06
CA LEU A 22 3.13 4.10 9.29
C LEU A 22 4.34 3.61 8.48
N PHE A 23 4.39 3.92 7.19
CA PHE A 23 5.51 3.55 6.33
C PHE A 23 6.84 4.10 6.88
N THR A 24 6.88 5.37 7.25
CA THR A 24 8.08 6.01 7.82
C THR A 24 8.51 5.32 9.12
N ALA A 25 7.57 5.05 10.02
CA ALA A 25 7.87 4.34 11.26
C ALA A 25 8.42 2.92 11.04
N LEU A 26 7.92 2.21 10.03
CA LEU A 26 8.41 0.88 9.65
C LEU A 26 9.82 0.95 9.07
N GLN A 27 10.09 1.92 8.19
CA GLN A 27 11.42 2.17 7.64
C GLN A 27 12.45 2.47 8.75
N MET A 28 12.11 3.34 9.72
CA MET A 28 12.98 3.64 10.86
C MET A 28 13.27 2.41 11.74
N LYS A 29 12.35 1.45 11.80
CA LYS A 29 12.50 0.20 12.55
C LYS A 29 13.17 -0.92 11.75
N GLY A 30 13.58 -0.65 10.50
CA GLY A 30 14.17 -1.66 9.62
C GLY A 30 13.19 -2.78 9.24
N VAL A 31 11.88 -2.54 9.33
CA VAL A 31 10.86 -3.52 8.93
C VAL A 31 10.68 -3.45 7.42
N ASP A 32 10.83 -4.59 6.74
CA ASP A 32 10.59 -4.71 5.31
C ASP A 32 9.15 -4.28 4.99
N SER A 33 9.04 -3.14 4.33
CA SER A 33 7.78 -2.47 4.09
C SER A 33 7.77 -1.80 2.73
N LYS A 34 6.57 -1.76 2.13
CA LYS A 34 6.36 -1.15 0.82
C LYS A 34 5.11 -0.28 0.86
N LEU A 35 5.19 0.90 0.26
CA LEU A 35 4.07 1.81 0.05
C LEU A 35 3.63 1.79 -1.42
N LEU A 36 2.36 1.52 -1.66
CA LEU A 36 1.70 1.67 -2.95
C LEU A 36 0.71 2.83 -2.85
N PHE A 37 1.05 3.96 -3.46
CA PHE A 37 0.30 5.21 -3.38
C PHE A 37 -0.39 5.51 -4.71
N PHE A 38 -1.67 5.86 -4.66
CA PHE A 38 -2.48 6.22 -5.82
C PHE A 38 -2.94 7.69 -5.70
N PRO A 39 -2.34 8.63 -6.45
CA PRO A 39 -2.67 10.06 -6.35
C PRO A 39 -4.08 10.40 -6.82
N ASP A 40 -4.75 9.48 -7.51
CA ASP A 40 -6.01 9.72 -8.21
C ASP A 40 -7.13 8.74 -7.80
N GLU A 41 -6.96 8.04 -6.68
CA GLU A 41 -7.95 7.16 -6.04
C GLU A 41 -8.45 7.74 -4.71
N ASP A 42 -9.58 7.22 -4.24
CA ASP A 42 -10.18 7.56 -2.94
C ASP A 42 -9.99 6.43 -1.92
N HIS A 43 -10.97 6.21 -1.05
CA HIS A 43 -10.96 5.13 -0.05
C HIS A 43 -10.90 3.72 -0.67
N PHE A 44 -11.20 3.58 -1.96
CA PHE A 44 -11.01 2.32 -2.69
C PHE A 44 -10.29 2.56 -4.02
N VAL A 45 -9.58 1.54 -4.48
CA VAL A 45 -8.96 1.54 -5.81
C VAL A 45 -10.01 1.15 -6.86
N ARG A 46 -10.49 2.12 -7.66
CA ARG A 46 -11.61 1.91 -8.60
C ARG A 46 -11.20 1.97 -10.06
N LYS A 47 -10.17 2.73 -10.43
CA LYS A 47 -9.77 2.85 -11.84
C LYS A 47 -9.20 1.52 -12.32
N PRO A 48 -9.63 0.99 -13.47
CA PRO A 48 -9.20 -0.34 -13.94
C PRO A 48 -7.68 -0.50 -14.03
N GLN A 49 -6.96 0.55 -14.48
CA GLN A 49 -5.50 0.53 -14.56
C GLN A 49 -4.85 0.45 -13.17
N ASN A 50 -5.37 1.20 -12.20
CA ASN A 50 -4.88 1.20 -10.82
C ASN A 50 -5.21 -0.11 -10.11
N ALA A 51 -6.41 -0.66 -10.31
CA ALA A 51 -6.82 -1.96 -9.77
C ALA A 51 -5.90 -3.09 -10.25
N ARG A 52 -5.49 -3.07 -11.53
CA ARG A 52 -4.51 -4.04 -12.05
C ARG A 52 -3.17 -3.93 -11.33
N GLN A 53 -2.65 -2.71 -11.14
CA GLN A 53 -1.41 -2.48 -10.41
C GLN A 53 -1.54 -2.91 -8.94
N TRP A 54 -2.67 -2.62 -8.30
CA TRP A 54 -2.96 -3.00 -6.93
C TRP A 54 -2.90 -4.52 -6.75
N TRP A 55 -3.64 -5.29 -7.56
CA TRP A 55 -3.64 -6.75 -7.48
C TRP A 55 -2.27 -7.37 -7.82
N GLN A 56 -1.55 -6.83 -8.80
CA GLN A 56 -0.19 -7.28 -9.11
C GLN A 56 0.75 -7.12 -7.90
N ASN A 57 0.66 -5.98 -7.20
CA ASN A 57 1.48 -5.72 -6.02
C ASN A 57 1.06 -6.59 -4.82
N VAL A 58 -0.24 -6.79 -4.59
CA VAL A 58 -0.74 -7.66 -3.52
C VAL A 58 -0.29 -9.11 -3.75
N HIS A 59 -0.51 -9.66 -4.94
CA HIS A 59 -0.09 -11.03 -5.24
C HIS A 59 1.43 -11.19 -5.21
N GLY A 60 2.18 -10.22 -5.74
CA GLY A 60 3.65 -10.24 -5.68
C GLY A 60 4.18 -10.19 -4.24
N TRP A 61 3.54 -9.41 -3.36
CA TRP A 61 3.89 -9.36 -1.95
C TRP A 61 3.63 -10.69 -1.25
N LEU A 62 2.42 -11.24 -1.39
CA LEU A 62 2.07 -12.55 -0.84
C LEU A 62 2.99 -13.65 -1.38
N GLY A 63 3.27 -13.66 -2.69
CA GLY A 63 4.16 -14.61 -3.33
C GLY A 63 5.62 -14.51 -2.87
N LYS A 64 6.07 -13.37 -2.31
CA LYS A 64 7.39 -13.23 -1.70
C LYS A 64 7.47 -13.86 -0.30
N TYR A 65 6.41 -13.78 0.51
CA TYR A 65 6.48 -14.14 1.93
C TYR A 65 5.68 -15.37 2.34
N LEU A 66 4.76 -15.86 1.51
CA LEU A 66 3.94 -17.04 1.77
C LEU A 66 4.40 -18.26 0.95
N GLN A 67 5.66 -18.28 0.49
CA GLN A 67 6.22 -19.48 -0.12
C GLN A 67 6.29 -20.60 0.93
N PRO A 68 6.03 -21.87 0.54
CA PRO A 68 6.12 -23.03 1.44
C PRO A 68 7.47 -23.19 2.14
#